data_AF-A0A927TZQ9-F1
#
_entry.id   AF-A0A927TZQ9-F1
#
_cell.length_a   1.000
_cell.length_b   1.000
_cell.length_c   1.000
_cell.angle_alpha   90.00
_cell.angle_beta   90.00
_cell.angle_gamma   90.00
#
_symmetry.space_group_name_H-M   'P 1'
#
loop_
_entity.id
_entity.type
_entity.pdbx_description
1 polymer ?
#
loop_
_entity_poly.entity_id
_entity_poly.type
_entity_poly.pdbx_seq_one_letter_code
_entity_poly.pdbx_strand_id
1 'polypeptide(L)'
;MGIFFGEQRGTGVGFASIMNKQNFTNEDLLEKLSEIKVSFGTPEMGDIMGTQSVLYRNVTPRQEIFVRVHRKKIIMGALGSSASGQAGNVLDTAAMFAFDGEQSDEQTFVNRAVEELADIIEKLENGESVTESTVLSSVKTSTGEKIEFYMNQKVLSIKPKFDIFNEDEEAMYHVEGDITGHVFSIQKDDEEVLKLKKKLVAVMPEYTLLKDGNEIGKIKKKLRLLNPELVGTINGKDLKIGGNLMGCNFDILVGGTPIGQIDTQRTVWADCYRISVLDEAYQDIMIAFGIICDAVVDAEQND
;
A
#
# COMPACT_ATOMS: atom_id res chain seq x y z
N MET A 1 9.27 -0.56 0.98
CA MET A 1 9.31 0.24 -0.27
C MET A 1 7.91 0.17 -0.84
N GLY A 2 7.26 1.32 -0.98
CA GLY A 2 6.00 1.60 -0.29
C GLY A 2 6.33 2.05 1.15
N ILE A 3 5.67 2.97 1.85
CA ILE A 3 4.77 4.07 1.53
C ILE A 3 5.57 5.26 0.97
N PHE A 4 5.43 5.54 -0.32
CA PHE A 4 5.80 6.79 -0.99
C PHE A 4 7.28 7.27 -1.00
N PHE A 5 8.22 6.32 -0.79
CA PHE A 5 9.58 6.26 -1.36
C PHE A 5 10.65 7.28 -0.90
N GLY A 6 11.19 7.09 0.33
CA GLY A 6 12.42 7.73 0.81
C GLY A 6 13.69 6.87 0.67
N GLU A 7 14.81 7.48 0.26
CA GLU A 7 16.10 6.83 -0.07
C GLU A 7 17.14 6.87 1.08
N GLN A 8 16.74 7.27 2.31
CA GLN A 8 17.66 7.58 3.43
C GLN A 8 17.49 6.68 4.68
N ARG A 9 16.69 5.60 4.62
CA ARG A 9 16.33 4.78 5.79
C ARG A 9 17.05 3.42 5.79
N GLY A 10 17.48 2.97 6.98
CA GLY A 10 17.74 1.54 7.21
C GLY A 10 16.40 0.83 7.38
N THR A 11 15.83 0.36 6.26
CA THR A 11 14.50 -0.29 6.21
C THR A 11 14.66 -1.80 6.08
N GLY A 12 13.89 -2.53 6.89
CA GLY A 12 13.60 -3.95 6.72
C GLY A 12 12.09 -4.15 6.73
N VAL A 13 11.59 -5.29 6.24
CA VAL A 13 10.16 -5.59 6.28
C VAL A 13 9.67 -5.52 7.74
N GLY A 14 8.68 -4.67 8.01
CA GLY A 14 8.10 -4.50 9.34
C GLY A 14 9.00 -3.81 10.38
N PHE A 15 10.09 -3.17 9.96
CA PHE A 15 11.02 -2.48 10.85
C PHE A 15 11.63 -1.21 10.22
N ALA A 16 11.69 -0.14 10.99
CA ALA A 16 12.35 1.10 10.60
C ALA A 16 13.25 1.65 11.72
N SER A 17 14.29 2.38 11.32
CA SER A 17 15.13 3.14 12.24
C SER A 17 15.48 4.51 11.70
N ILE A 18 15.38 5.52 12.56
CA ILE A 18 15.61 6.94 12.25
C ILE A 18 16.61 7.50 13.25
N MET A 19 17.46 8.44 12.83
CA MET A 19 18.40 9.10 13.74
C MET A 19 17.63 10.01 14.69
N ASN A 20 17.90 9.89 16.00
CA ASN A 20 17.33 10.75 17.03
C ASN A 20 18.18 12.03 17.11
N LYS A 21 17.88 13.01 16.25
CA LYS A 21 18.58 14.30 16.17
C LYS A 21 18.08 15.27 17.24
N GLN A 22 16.80 15.19 17.58
CA GLN A 22 16.19 16.06 18.60
C GLN A 22 16.34 15.56 20.04
N ASN A 23 16.94 14.38 20.23
CA ASN A 23 17.12 13.73 21.53
C ASN A 23 15.81 13.44 22.26
N PHE A 24 14.77 13.03 21.52
CA PHE A 24 13.52 12.57 22.12
C PHE A 24 13.78 11.42 23.10
N THR A 25 13.03 11.42 24.20
CA THR A 25 12.85 10.30 25.13
C THR A 25 11.63 9.46 24.73
N ASN A 26 11.42 8.31 25.37
CA ASN A 26 10.21 7.52 25.11
C ASN A 26 8.94 8.28 25.55
N GLU A 27 9.03 9.06 26.62
CA GLU A 27 7.96 9.93 27.11
C GLU A 27 7.64 11.04 26.10
N ASP A 28 8.65 11.71 25.55
CA ASP A 28 8.43 12.73 24.51
C ASP A 28 7.77 12.13 23.27
N LEU A 29 8.16 10.90 22.89
CA LEU A 29 7.54 10.18 21.79
C LEU A 29 6.07 9.87 22.10
N LEU A 30 5.75 9.38 23.30
CA LEU A 30 4.36 9.12 23.67
C LEU A 30 3.52 10.38 23.62
N GLU A 31 3.99 11.48 24.22
CA GLU A 31 3.27 12.75 24.24
C GLU A 31 2.96 13.23 22.82
N LYS A 32 3.98 13.32 21.95
CA LYS A 32 3.81 13.80 20.57
C LYS A 32 2.93 12.87 19.74
N LEU A 33 3.14 11.56 19.85
CA LEU A 33 2.37 10.58 19.06
C LEU A 33 0.92 10.48 19.51
N SER A 34 0.61 10.80 20.78
CA SER A 34 -0.77 10.82 21.29
C SER A 34 -1.61 11.95 20.69
N GLU A 35 -0.97 13.01 20.21
CA GLU A 35 -1.63 14.14 19.55
C GLU A 35 -1.87 13.92 18.05
N ILE A 36 -1.27 12.88 17.47
CA ILE A 36 -1.28 12.63 16.02
C ILE A 36 -2.28 11.53 15.69
N LYS A 37 -3.22 11.83 14.80
CA LYS A 37 -4.11 10.80 14.24
C LYS A 37 -3.35 9.90 13.28
N VAL A 38 -3.48 8.59 13.45
CA VAL A 38 -2.86 7.56 12.61
C VAL A 38 -3.87 6.47 12.24
N SER A 39 -3.58 5.69 11.21
CA SER A 39 -4.49 4.66 10.69
C SER A 39 -4.55 3.37 11.53
N PHE A 40 -3.70 3.23 12.54
CA PHE A 40 -3.44 1.95 13.23
C PHE A 40 -3.63 1.99 14.76
N GLY A 41 -4.36 3.00 15.26
CA GLY A 41 -4.80 3.07 16.66
C GLY A 41 -4.11 4.15 17.50
N THR A 42 -4.14 3.98 18.82
CA THR A 42 -3.64 4.97 19.79
C THR A 42 -2.40 4.46 20.51
N PRO A 43 -1.38 5.32 20.74
CA PRO A 43 -0.19 4.92 21.47
C PRO A 43 -0.44 4.83 22.97
N GLU A 44 0.27 3.93 23.63
CA GLU A 44 0.35 3.85 25.09
C GLU A 44 1.77 3.49 25.53
N MET A 45 2.15 3.86 26.75
CA MET A 45 3.42 3.39 27.31
C MET A 45 3.31 1.92 27.69
N GLY A 46 4.30 1.12 27.30
CA GLY A 46 4.39 -0.29 27.67
C GLY A 46 5.83 -0.74 27.90
N ASP A 47 5.97 -2.04 28.09
CA ASP A 47 7.25 -2.70 28.30
C ASP A 47 7.39 -3.87 27.31
N ILE A 48 8.57 -3.96 26.69
CA ILE A 48 8.96 -5.10 25.85
C ILE A 48 10.21 -5.70 26.47
N MET A 49 10.06 -6.85 27.15
CA MET A 49 11.16 -7.61 27.76
C MET A 49 12.06 -6.74 28.67
N GLY A 50 11.46 -5.93 29.53
CA GLY A 50 12.16 -5.03 30.45
C GLY A 50 12.69 -3.75 29.81
N THR A 51 12.28 -3.46 28.56
CA THR A 51 12.58 -2.20 27.89
C THR A 51 11.30 -1.42 27.64
N GLN A 52 11.18 -0.28 28.31
CA GLN A 52 10.11 0.67 28.10
C GLN A 52 10.03 1.10 26.64
N SER A 53 8.82 1.07 26.08
CA SER A 53 8.54 1.35 24.68
C SER A 53 7.14 1.93 24.53
N VAL A 54 6.92 2.79 23.54
CA VAL A 54 5.58 3.21 23.16
C VAL A 54 4.98 2.13 22.27
N LEU A 55 3.77 1.68 22.58
CA LEU A 55 3.07 0.59 21.92
C LEU A 55 1.78 1.07 21.28
N TYR A 56 1.48 0.56 20.10
CA TYR A 56 0.15 0.57 19.50
C TYR A 56 -0.37 -0.86 19.59
N ARG A 57 -1.33 -1.08 20.48
CA ARG A 57 -1.94 -2.39 20.68
C ARG A 57 -3.05 -2.66 19.68
N ASN A 58 -3.32 -3.94 19.44
CA ASN A 58 -4.42 -4.40 18.59
C ASN A 58 -4.40 -3.77 17.18
N VAL A 59 -3.20 -3.53 16.64
CA VAL A 59 -3.04 -3.06 15.25
C VAL A 59 -3.67 -4.10 14.31
N THR A 60 -3.48 -5.37 14.61
CA THR A 60 -4.30 -6.48 14.12
C THR A 60 -4.65 -7.40 15.31
N PRO A 61 -5.56 -8.40 15.15
CA PRO A 61 -5.87 -9.33 16.24
C PRO A 61 -4.66 -10.10 16.80
N ARG A 62 -3.55 -10.16 16.06
CA ARG A 62 -2.35 -10.92 16.43
C ARG A 62 -1.08 -10.07 16.54
N GLN A 63 -1.13 -8.80 16.16
CA GLN A 63 0.07 -7.97 16.05
C GLN A 63 -0.09 -6.60 16.71
N GLU A 64 1.01 -6.15 17.29
CA GLU A 64 1.19 -4.81 17.87
C GLU A 64 2.33 -4.10 17.15
N ILE A 65 2.41 -2.77 17.26
CA ILE A 65 3.57 -1.99 16.79
C ILE A 65 4.23 -1.35 18.00
N PHE A 66 5.56 -1.29 18.00
CA PHE A 66 6.31 -0.52 18.97
C PHE A 66 7.13 0.59 18.34
N VAL A 67 7.41 1.63 19.12
CA VAL A 67 8.43 2.63 18.85
C VAL A 67 9.17 2.99 20.14
N ARG A 68 10.50 3.09 20.06
CA ARG A 68 11.32 3.46 21.21
C ARG A 68 12.65 4.07 20.80
N VAL A 69 13.24 4.81 21.72
CA VAL A 69 14.60 5.29 21.62
C VAL A 69 15.57 4.16 21.93
N HIS A 70 16.53 3.93 21.04
CA HIS A 70 17.61 2.97 21.22
C HIS A 70 18.95 3.60 20.81
N ARG A 71 19.77 3.93 21.81
CA ARG A 71 21.04 4.68 21.63
C ARG A 71 20.77 6.04 20.97
N LYS A 72 21.36 6.30 19.79
CA LYS A 72 21.19 7.55 19.02
C LYS A 72 20.10 7.44 17.94
N LYS A 73 19.23 6.44 18.03
CA LYS A 73 18.20 6.16 17.03
C LYS A 73 16.85 6.01 17.70
N ILE A 74 15.80 6.27 16.95
CA ILE A 74 14.44 5.81 17.22
C ILE A 74 14.22 4.59 16.35
N ILE A 75 13.77 3.50 16.96
CA ILE A 75 13.49 2.24 16.27
C ILE A 75 12.02 1.89 16.44
N MET A 76 11.43 1.30 15.42
CA MET A 76 10.03 0.90 15.41
C MET A 76 9.83 -0.36 14.59
N GLY A 77 8.81 -1.14 14.94
CA GLY A 77 8.48 -2.35 14.20
C GLY A 77 7.30 -3.13 14.76
N ALA A 78 6.99 -4.22 14.07
CA ALA A 78 5.92 -5.14 14.44
C ALA A 78 6.32 -6.07 15.60
N LEU A 79 5.35 -6.44 16.42
CA LEU A 79 5.39 -7.52 17.40
C LEU A 79 4.28 -8.53 17.04
N GLY A 80 4.57 -9.84 17.01
CA GLY A 80 3.51 -10.87 16.95
C GLY A 80 3.50 -11.83 15.75
N SER A 81 4.44 -11.81 14.80
CA SER A 81 4.60 -12.91 13.83
C SER A 81 5.75 -13.83 14.27
N SER A 82 5.43 -15.08 14.61
CA SER A 82 6.35 -16.22 14.75
C SER A 82 7.73 -15.94 15.36
N ALA A 83 7.79 -15.54 16.63
CA ALA A 83 9.04 -15.50 17.39
C ALA A 83 8.87 -16.12 18.79
N SER A 84 8.31 -17.32 18.88
CA SER A 84 8.69 -18.22 19.98
C SER A 84 10.08 -18.78 19.68
N GLY A 85 11.13 -18.00 19.95
CA GLY A 85 12.50 -18.49 19.86
C GLY A 85 13.55 -17.42 19.55
N GLN A 86 14.27 -17.00 20.58
CA GLN A 86 15.52 -16.23 20.55
C GLN A 86 15.39 -14.75 20.18
N ALA A 87 15.46 -13.92 21.22
CA ALA A 87 15.73 -12.48 21.19
C ALA A 87 17.15 -12.14 20.69
N GLY A 88 17.59 -12.79 19.60
CA GLY A 88 18.95 -12.72 19.08
C GLY A 88 19.15 -11.63 18.05
N ASN A 89 18.30 -11.52 17.03
CA ASN A 89 18.46 -10.53 15.97
C ASN A 89 17.12 -10.26 15.26
N VAL A 90 16.46 -9.16 15.62
CA VAL A 90 15.33 -8.59 14.84
C VAL A 90 15.73 -8.36 13.37
N LEU A 91 17.03 -8.15 13.13
CA LEU A 91 17.64 -8.03 11.80
C LEU A 91 17.62 -9.34 11.00
N ASP A 92 17.79 -10.50 11.65
CA ASP A 92 17.79 -11.82 10.99
C ASP A 92 16.35 -12.23 10.63
N THR A 93 15.38 -11.89 11.48
CA THR A 93 13.96 -12.12 11.18
C THR A 93 13.50 -11.25 10.02
N ALA A 94 13.87 -9.96 9.98
CA ALA A 94 13.59 -9.06 8.86
C ALA A 94 14.27 -9.50 7.55
N ALA A 95 15.47 -10.08 7.63
CA ALA A 95 16.14 -10.68 6.48
C ALA A 95 15.41 -11.93 5.99
N MET A 96 14.91 -12.79 6.89
CA MET A 96 14.16 -13.99 6.54
C MET A 96 12.83 -13.66 5.83
N PHE A 97 12.13 -12.60 6.24
CA PHE A 97 10.90 -12.11 5.60
C PHE A 97 11.11 -11.38 4.26
N ALA A 98 12.33 -10.93 3.96
CA ALA A 98 12.65 -10.36 2.65
C ALA A 98 12.79 -11.43 1.55
N PHE A 99 12.95 -12.71 1.93
CA PHE A 99 13.12 -13.85 1.02
C PHE A 99 11.85 -14.70 0.85
N ASP A 100 10.84 -14.55 1.71
CA ASP A 100 9.60 -15.32 1.63
C ASP A 100 8.58 -14.55 0.78
N GLY A 101 8.19 -15.13 -0.36
CA GLY A 101 7.47 -14.45 -1.45
C GLY A 101 6.00 -14.12 -1.17
N GLU A 102 5.45 -14.51 -0.01
CA GLU A 102 4.05 -14.25 0.36
C GLU A 102 3.95 -13.61 1.75
N GLN A 103 3.41 -12.38 1.80
CA GLN A 103 3.01 -11.73 3.06
C GLN A 103 1.51 -11.89 3.26
N SER A 104 1.08 -12.21 4.49
CA SER A 104 -0.35 -12.21 4.83
C SER A 104 -0.91 -10.78 4.83
N ASP A 105 -2.23 -10.63 4.66
CA ASP A 105 -2.90 -9.32 4.69
C ASP A 105 -2.60 -8.54 5.98
N GLU A 106 -2.60 -9.24 7.13
CA GLU A 106 -2.24 -8.67 8.43
C GLU A 106 -0.81 -8.11 8.41
N GLN A 107 0.15 -8.84 7.84
CA GLN A 107 1.54 -8.41 7.75
C GLN A 107 1.69 -7.21 6.80
N THR A 108 0.96 -7.18 5.69
CA THR A 108 0.92 -6.05 4.75
C THR A 108 0.40 -4.79 5.43
N PHE A 109 -0.69 -4.89 6.19
CA PHE A 109 -1.24 -3.78 6.96
C PHE A 109 -0.25 -3.26 8.02
N VAL A 110 0.34 -4.16 8.81
CA VAL A 110 1.31 -3.79 9.84
C VAL A 110 2.56 -3.14 9.26
N ASN A 111 3.07 -3.65 8.12
CA ASN A 111 4.21 -3.07 7.44
C ASN A 111 3.92 -1.62 7.02
N ARG A 112 2.73 -1.36 6.47
CA ARG A 112 2.29 0.00 6.13
C ARG A 112 2.17 0.88 7.38
N ALA A 113 1.57 0.39 8.45
CA ALA A 113 1.47 1.14 9.70
C ALA A 113 2.85 1.51 10.29
N VAL A 114 3.84 0.60 10.23
CA VAL A 114 5.22 0.91 10.63
C VAL A 114 5.85 1.99 9.73
N GLU A 115 5.59 1.96 8.43
CA GLU A 115 6.09 2.96 7.48
C GLU A 115 5.42 4.33 7.66
N GLU A 116 4.12 4.36 7.97
CA GLU A 116 3.37 5.56 8.35
C GLU A 116 3.96 6.18 9.62
N LEU A 117 4.24 5.36 10.65
CA LEU A 117 4.90 5.81 11.87
C LEU A 117 6.30 6.37 11.59
N ALA A 118 7.06 5.74 10.71
CA ALA A 118 8.38 6.21 10.32
C ALA A 118 8.34 7.58 9.62
N ASP A 119 7.36 7.82 8.74
CA ASP A 119 7.15 9.14 8.13
C ASP A 119 6.86 10.22 9.17
N ILE A 120 5.99 9.92 10.13
CA ILE A 120 5.67 10.85 11.23
C ILE A 120 6.91 11.18 12.04
N ILE A 121 7.67 10.16 12.47
CA ILE A 121 8.88 10.36 13.27
C ILE A 121 9.93 11.17 12.50
N GLU A 122 10.08 10.94 11.19
CA GLU A 122 11.01 11.72 10.35
C GLU A 122 10.63 13.20 10.29
N LYS A 123 9.35 13.50 10.11
CA LYS A 123 8.81 14.87 10.14
C LYS A 123 9.01 15.54 11.50
N LEU A 124 8.69 14.82 12.58
CA LEU A 124 8.92 15.30 13.95
C LEU A 124 10.40 15.60 14.19
N GLU A 125 11.31 14.71 13.75
CA GLU A 125 12.77 14.91 13.83
C GLU A 125 13.27 16.09 12.99
N ASN A 126 12.59 16.44 11.92
CA ASN A 126 12.88 17.64 11.12
C ASN A 126 12.23 18.92 11.70
N GLY A 127 11.47 18.81 12.79
CA GLY A 127 10.83 19.94 13.47
C GLY A 127 9.51 20.38 12.85
N GLU A 128 8.92 19.53 12.01
CA GLU A 128 7.61 19.78 11.40
C GLU A 128 6.48 19.52 12.41
N SER A 129 5.43 20.34 12.34
CA SER A 129 4.21 20.10 13.12
C SER A 129 3.32 19.11 12.36
N VAL A 130 2.97 18.00 13.01
CA VAL A 130 2.14 16.94 12.46
C VAL A 130 0.92 16.79 13.35
N THR A 131 -0.28 16.85 12.78
CA THR A 131 -1.55 16.63 13.50
C THR A 131 -2.25 15.34 13.07
N GLU A 132 -1.97 14.88 11.85
CA GLU A 132 -2.46 13.63 11.28
C GLU A 132 -1.42 13.08 10.30
N SER A 133 -1.46 11.78 10.07
CA SER A 133 -0.53 11.13 9.14
C SER A 133 -0.73 11.58 7.69
N THR A 134 0.30 11.40 6.86
CA THR A 134 0.22 11.67 5.42
C THR A 134 -0.90 10.87 4.73
N VAL A 135 -1.16 9.66 5.22
CA VAL A 135 -2.22 8.80 4.70
C VAL A 135 -3.59 9.41 4.98
N LEU A 136 -3.85 9.80 6.24
CA LEU A 136 -5.14 10.36 6.64
C LEU A 136 -5.38 11.76 6.04
N SER A 137 -4.37 12.63 6.04
CA SER A 137 -4.47 13.96 5.40
C SER A 137 -4.73 13.93 3.90
N SER A 138 -4.44 12.79 3.25
CA SER A 138 -4.68 12.61 1.82
C SER A 138 -6.06 12.06 1.49
N VAL A 139 -6.86 11.68 2.50
CA VAL A 139 -8.24 11.22 2.31
C VAL A 139 -9.11 12.40 1.87
N LYS A 140 -9.61 12.32 0.63
CA LYS A 140 -10.50 13.27 -0.03
C LYS A 140 -11.74 12.52 -0.52
N THR A 141 -12.43 11.90 0.43
CA THR A 141 -13.71 11.23 0.23
C THR A 141 -14.81 12.02 0.93
N SER A 142 -16.04 11.87 0.48
CA SER A 142 -17.20 12.53 1.10
C SER A 142 -17.42 12.14 2.57
N THR A 143 -17.04 10.92 2.98
CA THR A 143 -17.15 10.41 4.35
C THR A 143 -15.97 10.79 5.25
N GLY A 144 -14.83 11.18 4.66
CA GLY A 144 -13.57 11.35 5.39
C GLY A 144 -12.86 10.03 5.71
N GLU A 145 -13.35 8.91 5.19
CA GLU A 145 -12.77 7.57 5.33
C GLU A 145 -12.38 7.03 3.96
N LYS A 146 -11.38 6.13 3.89
CA LYS A 146 -11.03 5.47 2.64
C LYS A 146 -12.19 4.62 2.12
N ILE A 147 -12.30 4.47 0.80
CA ILE A 147 -13.27 3.57 0.16
C ILE A 147 -12.54 2.29 -0.22
N GLU A 148 -13.05 1.14 0.17
CA GLU A 148 -12.48 -0.15 -0.22
C GLU A 148 -13.32 -0.85 -1.29
N PHE A 149 -12.63 -1.41 -2.27
CA PHE A 149 -13.20 -2.31 -3.27
C PHE A 149 -12.47 -3.64 -3.30
N TYR A 150 -13.17 -4.69 -3.70
CA TYR A 150 -12.67 -6.05 -3.79
C TYR A 150 -12.85 -6.57 -5.22
N MET A 151 -11.74 -6.85 -5.90
CA MET A 151 -11.73 -7.37 -7.26
C MET A 151 -11.73 -8.90 -7.26
N ASN A 152 -12.74 -9.50 -7.87
CA ASN A 152 -12.86 -10.95 -8.04
C ASN A 152 -12.84 -11.33 -9.52
N GLN A 153 -11.94 -12.24 -9.90
CA GLN A 153 -11.81 -12.73 -11.28
C GLN A 153 -12.77 -13.89 -11.56
N LYS A 154 -13.48 -13.84 -12.69
CA LYS A 154 -14.36 -14.93 -13.12
C LYS A 154 -13.57 -16.02 -13.84
N VAL A 155 -13.28 -17.12 -13.13
CA VAL A 155 -12.52 -18.30 -13.62
C VAL A 155 -13.20 -19.15 -14.71
N LEU A 156 -14.46 -18.88 -15.11
CA LEU A 156 -15.22 -19.68 -16.10
C LEU A 156 -15.65 -18.91 -17.36
N SER A 157 -14.95 -17.83 -17.73
CA SER A 157 -15.30 -17.00 -18.89
C SER A 157 -14.33 -17.17 -20.07
N ILE A 158 -14.86 -17.17 -21.30
CA ILE A 158 -14.06 -17.22 -22.56
C ILE A 158 -13.23 -15.94 -22.74
N LYS A 159 -13.68 -14.83 -22.15
CA LYS A 159 -12.96 -13.55 -22.10
C LYS A 159 -12.65 -13.17 -20.65
N PRO A 160 -11.61 -12.37 -20.38
CA PRO A 160 -11.35 -11.85 -19.05
C PRO A 160 -12.56 -11.08 -18.51
N LYS A 161 -13.01 -11.40 -17.30
CA LYS A 161 -14.09 -10.69 -16.62
C LYS A 161 -13.78 -10.56 -15.14
N PHE A 162 -14.03 -9.38 -14.60
CA PHE A 162 -13.87 -9.09 -13.19
C PHE A 162 -15.13 -8.38 -12.68
N ASP A 163 -15.59 -8.78 -11.51
CA ASP A 163 -16.57 -7.99 -10.76
C ASP A 163 -15.84 -7.33 -9.59
N ILE A 164 -16.21 -6.07 -9.34
CA ILE A 164 -15.65 -5.28 -8.25
C ILE A 164 -16.75 -5.02 -7.23
N PHE A 165 -16.52 -5.43 -5.99
CA PHE A 165 -17.48 -5.30 -4.90
C PHE A 165 -17.07 -4.21 -3.93
N ASN A 166 -18.03 -3.59 -3.23
CA ASN A 166 -17.76 -2.76 -2.05
C ASN A 166 -17.65 -3.64 -0.78
N GLU A 167 -17.50 -3.01 0.38
CA GLU A 167 -17.44 -3.68 1.69
C GLU A 167 -18.74 -4.43 2.06
N ASP A 168 -19.88 -4.00 1.53
CA ASP A 168 -21.19 -4.62 1.73
C ASP A 168 -21.46 -5.78 0.75
N GLU A 169 -20.43 -6.23 0.01
CA GLU A 169 -20.50 -7.27 -1.02
C GLU A 169 -21.42 -6.93 -2.21
N GLU A 170 -21.73 -5.65 -2.42
CA GLU A 170 -22.51 -5.18 -3.55
C GLU A 170 -21.59 -4.97 -4.77
N ALA A 171 -21.98 -5.51 -5.92
CA ALA A 171 -21.24 -5.33 -7.17
C ALA A 171 -21.36 -3.88 -7.66
N MET A 172 -20.26 -3.14 -7.61
CA MET A 172 -20.19 -1.72 -7.97
C MET A 172 -19.66 -1.50 -9.39
N TYR A 173 -18.74 -2.36 -9.84
CA TYR A 173 -18.21 -2.29 -11.20
C TYR A 173 -18.18 -3.66 -11.88
N HIS A 174 -18.34 -3.63 -13.19
CA HIS A 174 -18.13 -4.78 -14.07
C HIS A 174 -17.03 -4.46 -15.07
N VAL A 175 -16.07 -5.36 -15.17
CA VAL A 175 -14.95 -5.23 -16.10
C VAL A 175 -15.03 -6.36 -17.11
N GLU A 176 -15.09 -6.03 -18.40
CA GLU A 176 -15.02 -7.02 -19.49
C GLU A 176 -13.82 -6.73 -20.39
N GLY A 177 -12.92 -7.71 -20.47
CA GLY A 177 -11.86 -7.77 -21.46
C GLY A 177 -12.37 -8.27 -22.81
N ASP A 178 -11.72 -7.84 -23.88
CA ASP A 178 -11.87 -8.47 -25.18
C ASP A 178 -11.19 -9.85 -25.21
N ILE A 179 -11.43 -10.63 -26.27
CA ILE A 179 -10.88 -12.00 -26.40
C ILE A 179 -9.34 -11.97 -26.40
N THR A 180 -8.72 -10.86 -26.81
CA THR A 180 -7.27 -10.72 -26.83
C THR A 180 -6.66 -10.35 -25.47
N GLY A 181 -7.48 -9.92 -24.51
CA GLY A 181 -7.00 -9.40 -23.22
C GLY A 181 -6.22 -8.10 -23.37
N HIS A 182 -6.44 -7.35 -24.46
CA HIS A 182 -5.76 -6.08 -24.73
C HIS A 182 -6.65 -4.86 -24.50
N VAL A 183 -7.98 -5.03 -24.51
CA VAL A 183 -8.92 -3.94 -24.28
C VAL A 183 -9.87 -4.36 -23.19
N PHE A 184 -9.97 -3.55 -22.13
CA PHE A 184 -10.91 -3.74 -21.03
C PHE A 184 -11.88 -2.56 -20.98
N SER A 185 -13.17 -2.86 -20.91
CA SER A 185 -14.23 -1.90 -20.62
C SER A 185 -14.55 -1.98 -19.13
N ILE A 186 -14.49 -0.85 -18.43
CA ILE A 186 -14.84 -0.73 -17.01
C ILE A 186 -16.20 -0.05 -16.96
N GLN A 187 -17.19 -0.75 -16.43
CA GLN A 187 -18.57 -0.34 -16.38
C GLN A 187 -19.01 -0.11 -14.93
N LYS A 188 -19.82 0.91 -14.72
CA LYS A 188 -20.51 1.23 -13.48
C LYS A 188 -21.95 1.55 -13.83
N ASP A 189 -22.92 0.99 -13.09
CA ASP A 189 -24.35 1.20 -13.37
C ASP A 189 -24.73 0.95 -14.85
N ASP A 190 -24.18 -0.11 -15.44
CA ASP A 190 -24.31 -0.49 -16.87
C ASP A 190 -23.75 0.52 -17.91
N GLU A 191 -23.05 1.58 -17.47
CA GLU A 191 -22.39 2.56 -18.34
C GLU A 191 -20.86 2.40 -18.34
N GLU A 192 -20.22 2.52 -19.52
CA GLU A 192 -18.75 2.50 -19.62
C GLU A 192 -18.17 3.80 -19.07
N VAL A 193 -17.58 3.74 -17.88
CA VAL A 193 -16.93 4.89 -17.23
C VAL A 193 -15.49 5.07 -17.68
N LEU A 194 -14.80 3.97 -18.01
CA LEU A 194 -13.42 3.96 -18.47
C LEU A 194 -13.15 2.82 -19.45
N LYS A 195 -12.17 3.06 -20.32
CA LYS A 195 -11.62 2.04 -21.21
C LYS A 195 -10.12 1.97 -21.05
N LEU A 196 -9.61 0.77 -20.79
CA LEU A 196 -8.19 0.48 -20.64
C LEU A 196 -7.69 -0.26 -21.88
N LYS A 197 -6.61 0.22 -22.50
CA LYS A 197 -5.95 -0.44 -23.63
C LYS A 197 -4.53 -0.82 -23.29
N LYS A 198 -4.22 -2.11 -23.31
CA LYS A 198 -2.87 -2.67 -23.22
C LYS A 198 -2.25 -2.75 -24.61
N LYS A 199 -1.08 -2.13 -24.77
CA LYS A 199 -0.27 -2.20 -25.97
C LYS A 199 0.87 -3.19 -25.72
N LEU A 200 0.87 -4.30 -26.46
CA LEU A 200 1.97 -5.24 -26.48
C LEU A 200 3.09 -4.68 -27.37
N VAL A 201 4.05 -3.98 -26.78
CA VAL A 201 5.35 -3.73 -27.42
C VAL A 201 6.38 -4.72 -26.89
N ALA A 202 7.27 -5.19 -27.77
CA ALA A 202 8.15 -6.35 -27.56
C ALA A 202 9.14 -6.27 -26.37
N VAL A 203 9.15 -5.17 -25.63
CA VAL A 203 10.13 -4.92 -24.55
C VAL A 203 9.45 -4.53 -23.22
N MET A 204 8.28 -3.87 -23.23
CA MET A 204 7.61 -3.37 -22.02
C MET A 204 6.09 -3.24 -22.20
N PRO A 205 5.25 -3.69 -21.27
CA PRO A 205 3.82 -3.40 -21.33
C PRO A 205 3.57 -1.89 -21.15
N GLU A 206 2.76 -1.33 -22.05
CA GLU A 206 2.26 0.05 -22.00
C GLU A 206 0.73 0.01 -21.96
N TYR A 207 0.14 0.82 -21.09
CA TYR A 207 -1.30 0.94 -20.92
C TYR A 207 -1.76 2.36 -21.21
N THR A 208 -2.89 2.49 -21.89
CA THR A 208 -3.54 3.78 -22.16
C THR A 208 -4.94 3.76 -21.55
N LEU A 209 -5.25 4.77 -20.76
CA LEU A 209 -6.54 4.93 -20.11
C LEU A 209 -7.36 5.99 -20.86
N LEU A 210 -8.61 5.65 -21.19
CA LEU A 210 -9.52 6.53 -21.89
C LEU A 210 -10.81 6.75 -21.08
N LYS A 211 -11.31 7.99 -21.10
CA LYS A 211 -12.62 8.38 -20.58
C LYS A 211 -13.38 9.11 -21.67
N ASP A 212 -14.61 8.68 -21.96
CA ASP A 212 -15.43 9.22 -23.06
C ASP A 212 -14.70 9.23 -24.42
N GLY A 213 -13.84 8.23 -24.65
CA GLY A 213 -13.00 8.12 -25.85
C GLY A 213 -11.75 9.02 -25.88
N ASN A 214 -11.58 9.92 -24.90
CA ASN A 214 -10.40 10.78 -24.78
C ASN A 214 -9.33 10.11 -23.94
N GLU A 215 -8.07 10.23 -24.35
CA GLU A 215 -6.93 9.75 -23.58
C GLU A 215 -6.75 10.61 -22.32
N ILE A 216 -6.86 9.99 -21.15
CA ILE A 216 -6.66 10.65 -19.86
C ILE A 216 -5.36 10.26 -19.19
N GLY A 217 -4.68 9.21 -19.66
CA GLY A 217 -3.39 8.83 -19.12
C GLY A 217 -2.69 7.69 -19.84
N LYS A 218 -1.39 7.59 -19.58
CA LYS A 218 -0.52 6.50 -20.04
C LYS A 218 0.32 5.98 -18.91
N ILE A 219 0.47 4.67 -18.85
CA ILE A 219 1.20 3.96 -17.81
C ILE A 219 2.16 3.01 -18.51
N LYS A 220 3.41 2.98 -18.07
CA LYS A 220 4.42 2.06 -18.59
C LYS A 220 5.22 1.46 -17.45
N LYS A 221 5.62 0.21 -17.62
CA LYS A 221 6.57 -0.43 -16.72
C LYS A 221 7.96 0.15 -16.93
N LYS A 222 8.64 0.52 -15.84
CA LYS A 222 10.03 0.98 -15.88
C LYS A 222 10.96 -0.20 -15.60
N LEU A 223 11.99 -0.39 -16.43
CA LEU A 223 12.98 -1.44 -16.21
C LEU A 223 13.78 -1.12 -14.94
N ARG A 224 13.51 -1.85 -13.88
CA ARG A 224 14.32 -1.86 -12.66
C ARG A 224 14.52 -3.32 -12.29
N LEU A 225 15.79 -3.73 -12.18
CA LEU A 225 16.18 -5.13 -11.99
C LEU A 225 15.74 -5.74 -10.64
N LEU A 226 15.30 -4.92 -9.69
CA LEU A 226 15.08 -5.31 -8.30
C LEU A 226 13.70 -4.92 -7.73
N ASN A 227 12.94 -4.03 -8.37
CA ASN A 227 11.60 -3.59 -7.93
C ASN A 227 10.84 -2.96 -9.10
N PRO A 228 9.84 -3.62 -9.65
CA PRO A 228 9.04 -3.07 -10.74
C PRO A 228 8.28 -1.82 -10.30
N GLU A 229 8.42 -0.77 -11.09
CA GLU A 229 7.79 0.53 -10.87
C GLU A 229 6.99 0.83 -12.13
N LEU A 230 5.68 1.08 -12.00
CA LEU A 230 4.90 1.63 -13.09
C LEU A 230 4.92 3.15 -12.97
N VAL A 231 5.23 3.81 -14.07
CA VAL A 231 5.30 5.26 -14.14
C VAL A 231 4.48 5.75 -15.32
N GLY A 232 3.99 6.97 -15.24
CA GLY A 232 3.11 7.46 -16.28
C GLY A 232 2.60 8.85 -16.01
N THR A 233 1.47 9.16 -16.64
CA THR A 233 0.70 10.36 -16.37
C THR A 233 -0.79 10.05 -16.31
N ILE A 234 -1.51 10.78 -15.46
CA ILE A 234 -2.98 10.77 -15.34
C ILE A 234 -3.44 12.21 -15.25
N ASN A 235 -4.38 12.61 -16.11
CA ASN A 235 -4.93 13.97 -16.18
C ASN A 235 -3.83 15.05 -16.20
N GLY A 236 -2.73 14.77 -16.92
CA GLY A 236 -1.57 15.67 -17.03
C GLY A 236 -0.65 15.74 -15.81
N LYS A 237 -0.89 14.94 -14.76
CA LYS A 237 -0.04 14.83 -13.56
C LYS A 237 0.78 13.55 -13.61
N ASP A 238 1.97 13.56 -13.02
CA ASP A 238 2.84 12.40 -12.94
C ASP A 238 2.20 11.29 -12.11
N LEU A 239 2.14 10.07 -12.65
CA LEU A 239 1.70 8.85 -11.97
C LEU A 239 2.91 8.04 -11.57
N LYS A 240 2.87 7.52 -10.33
CA LYS A 240 3.80 6.51 -9.85
C LYS A 240 3.04 5.44 -9.09
N ILE A 241 3.21 4.20 -9.51
CA ILE A 241 2.73 3.00 -8.82
C ILE A 241 3.96 2.18 -8.51
N GLY A 242 4.22 1.93 -7.23
CA GLY A 242 5.34 1.09 -6.83
C GLY A 242 5.05 0.38 -5.52
N GLY A 243 5.91 -0.55 -5.16
CA GLY A 243 5.75 -1.34 -3.95
C GLY A 243 6.44 -2.70 -4.10
N ASN A 244 5.92 -3.71 -3.42
CA ASN A 244 6.39 -5.09 -3.53
C ASN A 244 5.48 -5.87 -4.49
N LEU A 245 5.96 -6.16 -5.70
CA LEU A 245 5.22 -6.99 -6.66
C LEU A 245 4.96 -8.41 -6.17
N MET A 246 5.96 -9.06 -5.55
CA MET A 246 5.81 -10.46 -5.12
C MET A 246 4.72 -10.60 -4.07
N GLY A 247 4.64 -9.64 -3.15
CA GLY A 247 3.57 -9.56 -2.15
C GLY A 247 2.30 -8.83 -2.63
N CYS A 248 2.20 -8.53 -3.93
CA CYS A 248 1.09 -7.80 -4.53
C CYS A 248 0.72 -6.48 -3.84
N ASN A 249 1.67 -5.78 -3.22
CA ASN A 249 1.42 -4.60 -2.40
C ASN A 249 1.92 -3.34 -3.10
N PHE A 250 0.98 -2.47 -3.47
CA PHE A 250 1.22 -1.27 -4.28
C PHE A 250 0.70 -0.01 -3.61
N ASP A 251 1.51 1.04 -3.74
CA ASP A 251 1.23 2.40 -3.35
C ASP A 251 1.13 3.28 -4.60
N ILE A 252 0.06 4.08 -4.69
CA ILE A 252 -0.27 4.86 -5.89
C ILE A 252 -0.24 6.36 -5.57
N LEU A 253 0.59 7.10 -6.31
CA LEU A 253 0.65 8.55 -6.25
C LEU A 253 0.31 9.19 -7.60
N VAL A 254 -0.42 10.30 -7.53
CA VAL A 254 -0.62 11.22 -8.65
C VAL A 254 -0.16 12.62 -8.24
N GLY A 255 0.78 13.19 -8.99
CA GLY A 255 1.40 14.49 -8.68
C GLY A 255 2.10 14.49 -7.32
N GLY A 256 2.63 13.34 -6.89
CA GLY A 256 3.25 13.16 -5.56
C GLY A 256 2.27 13.07 -4.39
N THR A 257 0.96 13.21 -4.62
CA THR A 257 -0.08 12.99 -3.60
C THR A 257 -0.55 11.55 -3.66
N PRO A 258 -0.67 10.85 -2.52
CA PRO A 258 -1.18 9.49 -2.53
C PRO A 258 -2.69 9.50 -2.78
N ILE A 259 -3.14 8.60 -3.67
CA ILE A 259 -4.55 8.51 -4.07
C ILE A 259 -5.18 7.15 -3.73
N GLY A 260 -4.35 6.17 -3.36
CA GLY A 260 -4.84 4.84 -3.02
C GLY A 260 -3.74 3.79 -2.93
N GLN A 261 -4.17 2.57 -2.62
CA GLN A 261 -3.34 1.39 -2.44
C GLN A 261 -4.01 0.16 -3.06
N ILE A 262 -3.22 -0.80 -3.49
CA ILE A 262 -3.70 -2.10 -3.99
C ILE A 262 -2.91 -3.21 -3.28
N ASP A 263 -3.60 -4.19 -2.71
CA ASP A 263 -3.00 -5.35 -2.05
C ASP A 263 -3.86 -6.61 -2.20
N THR A 264 -3.30 -7.78 -1.90
CA THR A 264 -4.10 -9.01 -1.79
C THR A 264 -4.89 -9.02 -0.49
N GLN A 265 -6.14 -9.48 -0.56
CA GLN A 265 -7.02 -9.69 0.60
C GLN A 265 -7.38 -11.17 0.72
N ARG A 266 -6.47 -11.99 1.23
CA ARG A 266 -6.62 -13.45 1.36
C ARG A 266 -7.47 -13.89 2.55
N THR A 267 -7.71 -13.03 3.53
CA THR A 267 -8.35 -13.36 4.80
C THR A 267 -9.87 -13.44 4.69
N VAL A 268 -10.48 -12.61 3.82
CA VAL A 268 -11.94 -12.52 3.67
C VAL A 268 -12.38 -13.15 2.35
N TRP A 269 -11.63 -12.95 1.27
CA TRP A 269 -11.94 -13.47 -0.06
C TRP A 269 -10.67 -14.02 -0.73
N ALA A 270 -10.43 -15.33 -0.61
CA ALA A 270 -9.25 -15.96 -1.22
C ALA A 270 -9.13 -15.56 -2.71
N ASP A 271 -7.92 -15.16 -3.13
CA ASP A 271 -7.61 -14.74 -4.51
C ASP A 271 -8.20 -13.40 -4.97
N CYS A 272 -8.63 -12.53 -4.04
CA CYS A 272 -9.11 -11.17 -4.38
C CYS A 272 -8.05 -10.09 -4.11
N TYR A 273 -8.03 -9.07 -4.97
CA TYR A 273 -7.29 -7.83 -4.70
C TYR A 273 -8.19 -6.82 -4.01
N ARG A 274 -7.71 -6.23 -2.93
CA ARG A 274 -8.29 -5.04 -2.31
C ARG A 274 -7.73 -3.78 -2.97
N ILE A 275 -8.62 -2.87 -3.32
CA ILE A 275 -8.32 -1.56 -3.88
C ILE A 275 -8.81 -0.52 -2.87
N SER A 276 -7.88 0.13 -2.17
CA SER A 276 -8.19 1.22 -1.24
C SER A 276 -8.07 2.56 -1.96
N VAL A 277 -9.13 3.36 -1.94
CA VAL A 277 -9.21 4.68 -2.57
C VAL A 277 -9.16 5.75 -1.49
N LEU A 278 -8.17 6.64 -1.59
CA LEU A 278 -8.03 7.81 -0.70
C LEU A 278 -8.64 9.06 -1.32
N ASP A 279 -8.67 9.19 -2.65
CA ASP A 279 -9.24 10.36 -3.34
C ASP A 279 -10.35 9.90 -4.28
N GLU A 280 -11.59 10.26 -3.96
CA GLU A 280 -12.81 9.82 -4.67
C GLU A 280 -12.79 10.27 -6.15
N ALA A 281 -12.07 11.35 -6.48
CA ALA A 281 -11.92 11.82 -7.85
C ALA A 281 -11.14 10.84 -8.75
N TYR A 282 -10.41 9.89 -8.16
CA TYR A 282 -9.67 8.85 -8.87
C TYR A 282 -10.30 7.46 -8.72
N GLN A 283 -11.50 7.34 -8.14
CA GLN A 283 -12.14 6.05 -7.84
C GLN A 283 -12.18 5.12 -9.07
N ASP A 284 -12.73 5.57 -10.20
CA ASP A 284 -12.80 4.74 -11.42
C ASP A 284 -11.41 4.36 -11.93
N ILE A 285 -10.45 5.30 -11.82
CA ILE A 285 -9.07 5.10 -12.27
C ILE A 285 -8.36 4.07 -11.39
N MET A 286 -8.65 4.04 -10.09
CA MET A 286 -8.14 3.03 -9.16
C MET A 286 -8.60 1.62 -9.53
N ILE A 287 -9.81 1.45 -10.05
CA ILE A 287 -10.26 0.16 -10.61
C ILE A 287 -9.39 -0.25 -11.80
N ALA A 288 -9.09 0.68 -12.70
CA ALA A 288 -8.19 0.42 -13.82
C ALA A 288 -6.78 0.02 -13.34
N PHE A 289 -6.29 0.63 -12.26
CA PHE A 289 -5.02 0.24 -11.65
C PHE A 289 -5.04 -1.14 -11.02
N GLY A 290 -6.17 -1.57 -10.43
CA GLY A 290 -6.39 -2.96 -10.02
C GLY A 290 -6.06 -3.95 -11.13
N ILE A 291 -6.68 -3.76 -12.29
CA ILE A 291 -6.49 -4.60 -13.48
C ILE A 291 -5.03 -4.55 -13.99
N ILE A 292 -4.41 -3.36 -13.99
CA ILE A 292 -3.02 -3.21 -14.43
C ILE A 292 -2.06 -3.94 -13.48
N CYS A 293 -2.25 -3.80 -12.17
CA CYS A 293 -1.43 -4.45 -11.15
C CYS A 293 -1.53 -5.97 -11.26
N ASP A 294 -2.75 -6.50 -11.37
CA ASP A 294 -3.02 -7.93 -11.61
C ASP A 294 -2.27 -8.44 -12.85
N ALA A 295 -2.44 -7.79 -14.00
CA ALA A 295 -1.77 -8.16 -15.24
C ALA A 295 -0.23 -8.07 -15.19
N VAL A 296 0.33 -7.24 -14.29
CA VAL A 296 1.78 -7.11 -14.08
C VAL A 296 2.30 -8.19 -13.15
N VAL A 297 1.55 -8.53 -12.09
CA VAL A 297 1.87 -9.64 -11.19
C VAL A 297 1.85 -10.96 -11.96
N ASP A 298 0.79 -11.20 -12.74
CA ASP A 298 0.66 -12.40 -13.57
C ASP A 298 1.82 -12.58 -14.56
N ALA A 299 2.28 -11.48 -15.17
CA ALA A 299 3.39 -11.53 -16.11
C ALA A 299 4.72 -11.92 -15.43
N GLU A 300 4.92 -11.54 -14.16
CA GLU A 300 6.15 -11.83 -13.41
C GLU A 300 6.16 -13.24 -12.81
N GLN A 301 5.00 -13.83 -12.55
CA GLN A 301 4.90 -15.21 -12.06
C GLN A 301 5.06 -16.26 -13.18
N ASN A 302 4.88 -15.85 -14.44
CA ASN A 302 4.93 -16.74 -15.61
C ASN A 302 6.23 -16.63 -16.42
N ASP A 303 7.19 -15.78 -16.03
CA ASP A 303 8.54 -15.62 -16.60
C ASP A 303 9.60 -16.40 -15.80
#